data_AF-A0A0B6YCQ3-F1
#
_entry.id   AF-A0A0B6YCQ3-F1
#
_cell.length_a   1.000
_cell.length_b   1.000
_cell.length_c   1.000
_cell.angle_alpha   90.00
_cell.angle_beta   90.00
_cell.angle_gamma   90.00
#
_symmetry.space_group_name_H-M   'P 1'
#
loop_
_entity.id
_entity.type
_entity.pdbx_description
1 polymer ?
#
loop_
_entity_poly.entity_id
_entity_poly.type
_entity_poly.pdbx_seq_one_letter_code
_entity_poly.pdbx_strand_id
1 'polypeptide(L)'
;EELIDTIKLSQEELPVIVVGGGSVILDQTRKLRGTTQLIVPKHFGVANAIGAALSKVSSSIITVVNLLEIIDVAEMERRTLDAVRSITDDPDGKKKDVVVNETRKPFLIKARDEAIEDVCCKVKIAVIKQ
;
A
#
# COMPACT_ATOMS: atom_id res chain seq x y z
N GLU A 1 7.76 -25.48 6.82
CA GLU A 1 6.44 -25.08 7.37
C GLU A 1 6.54 -23.79 8.19
N GLU A 2 7.70 -23.40 8.72
CA GLU A 2 7.92 -22.12 9.45
C GLU A 2 7.51 -20.85 8.66
N LEU A 3 7.61 -20.88 7.33
CA LEU A 3 7.14 -19.79 6.47
C LEU A 3 5.64 -19.51 6.66
N ILE A 4 4.83 -20.55 6.88
CA ILE A 4 3.40 -20.43 7.09
C ILE A 4 3.13 -19.60 8.34
N ASP A 5 3.88 -19.87 9.42
CA ASP A 5 3.73 -19.14 10.68
C ASP A 5 4.29 -17.72 10.61
N THR A 6 5.30 -17.48 9.78
CA THR A 6 5.90 -16.14 9.60
C THR A 6 4.97 -15.16 8.88
N ILE A 7 4.11 -15.65 7.99
CA ILE A 7 3.21 -14.80 7.18
C ILE A 7 1.90 -14.48 7.90
N LYS A 8 1.51 -15.29 8.90
CA LYS A 8 0.25 -15.08 9.61
C LYS A 8 0.30 -13.79 10.44
N LEU A 9 -0.84 -13.13 10.50
CA LEU A 9 -1.08 -11.98 11.37
C LEU A 9 -1.47 -12.40 12.80
N SER A 10 -1.77 -13.68 13.02
CA SER A 10 -2.13 -14.25 14.32
C SER A 10 -1.56 -15.66 14.49
N GLN A 11 -1.54 -16.18 15.72
CA GLN A 11 -1.08 -17.55 16.00
C GLN A 11 -2.12 -18.63 15.64
N GLU A 12 -3.28 -18.23 15.12
CA GLU A 12 -4.36 -19.17 14.81
C GLU A 12 -4.00 -20.03 13.58
N GLU A 13 -4.48 -21.28 13.57
CA GLU A 13 -4.39 -22.11 12.37
C GLU A 13 -5.37 -21.56 11.31
N LEU A 14 -4.86 -21.26 10.12
CA LEU A 14 -5.66 -20.77 9.00
C LEU A 14 -5.71 -21.81 7.86
N PRO A 15 -6.77 -21.82 7.04
CA PRO A 15 -6.83 -22.65 5.85
C PRO A 15 -5.78 -22.19 4.83
N VAL A 16 -5.11 -23.14 4.18
CA VAL A 16 -4.14 -22.85 3.11
C VAL A 16 -4.65 -23.39 1.79
N ILE A 17 -4.66 -22.53 0.77
CA ILE A 17 -5.01 -22.88 -0.60
C ILE A 17 -3.72 -22.92 -1.42
N VAL A 18 -3.44 -24.05 -2.06
CA VAL A 18 -2.22 -24.23 -2.87
C VAL A 18 -2.57 -24.31 -4.34
N VAL A 19 -1.99 -23.40 -5.13
CA VAL A 19 -2.19 -23.31 -6.58
C VAL A 19 -0.87 -23.21 -7.34
N GLY A 20 -0.92 -23.40 -8.66
CA GLY A 20 0.24 -23.37 -9.54
C GLY A 20 1.00 -24.70 -9.63
N GLY A 21 2.11 -24.72 -10.37
CA GLY A 21 2.87 -25.95 -10.65
C GLY A 21 3.48 -26.60 -9.40
N GLY A 22 3.76 -25.82 -8.35
CA GLY A 22 4.33 -26.33 -7.10
C GLY A 22 3.39 -27.20 -6.28
N SER A 23 2.08 -27.18 -6.53
CA SER A 23 1.08 -27.98 -5.79
C SER A 23 1.27 -29.49 -5.95
N VAL A 24 1.96 -29.93 -7.00
CA VAL A 24 2.20 -31.36 -7.30
C VAL A 24 3.27 -31.97 -6.39
N ILE A 25 4.19 -31.15 -5.89
CA ILE A 25 5.32 -31.59 -5.05
C ILE A 25 4.88 -31.76 -3.58
N LEU A 26 3.75 -31.14 -3.22
CA LEU A 26 3.18 -31.23 -1.88
C LEU A 26 2.47 -32.56 -1.65
N ASP A 27 2.79 -33.20 -0.53
CA ASP A 27 2.04 -34.35 -0.05
C ASP A 27 0.66 -33.90 0.45
N GLN A 28 -0.38 -34.18 -0.34
CA GLN A 28 -1.75 -33.79 -0.05
C GLN A 28 -2.40 -34.66 1.05
N THR A 29 -1.78 -35.78 1.41
CA THR A 29 -2.29 -36.69 2.46
C THR A 29 -1.86 -36.26 3.86
N ARG A 30 -0.85 -35.38 3.94
CA ARG A 30 -0.28 -34.90 5.19
C ARG A 30 -0.78 -33.50 5.54
N LYS A 31 -1.21 -33.31 6.79
CA LYS A 31 -1.53 -31.99 7.35
C LYS A 31 -0.24 -31.16 7.49
N LEU A 32 -0.26 -29.92 7.00
CA LEU A 32 0.82 -28.96 7.23
C LEU A 32 0.66 -28.34 8.62
N ARG A 33 1.75 -28.26 9.40
CA ARG A 33 1.71 -27.60 10.73
C ARG A 33 1.33 -26.14 10.59
N GLY A 34 0.50 -25.66 11.51
CA GLY A 34 -0.01 -24.30 11.49
C GLY A 34 -1.17 -24.08 10.51
N THR A 35 -1.73 -25.12 9.89
CA THR A 35 -2.87 -24.96 8.97
C THR A 35 -4.07 -25.75 9.44
N THR A 36 -5.28 -25.21 9.31
CA THR A 36 -6.50 -25.96 9.67
C THR A 36 -6.76 -27.06 8.64
N GLN A 37 -6.57 -26.71 7.37
CA GLN A 37 -6.83 -27.55 6.21
C GLN A 37 -5.94 -27.15 5.03
N LEU A 38 -5.64 -28.14 4.19
CA LEU A 38 -4.96 -27.96 2.91
C LEU A 38 -5.97 -28.13 1.78
N ILE A 39 -6.18 -27.09 0.99
CA ILE A 39 -7.11 -27.11 -0.15
C ILE A 39 -6.30 -27.06 -1.46
N VAL A 40 -6.47 -28.07 -2.30
CA VAL A 40 -5.94 -28.09 -3.67
C VAL A 40 -7.10 -28.15 -4.65
N PRO A 41 -7.45 -27.04 -5.32
CA PRO A 41 -8.56 -26.99 -6.27
C PRO A 41 -8.30 -27.88 -7.51
N LYS A 42 -9.36 -28.44 -8.11
CA LYS A 42 -9.26 -29.28 -9.32
C LYS A 42 -8.47 -28.63 -10.47
N HIS A 43 -8.55 -27.31 -10.61
CA HIS A 43 -7.91 -26.52 -11.67
C HIS A 43 -6.74 -25.67 -11.14
N PHE A 44 -6.01 -26.15 -10.13
CA PHE A 44 -4.90 -25.43 -9.51
C PHE A 44 -3.83 -24.92 -10.50
N GLY A 45 -3.62 -25.63 -11.61
CA GLY A 45 -2.63 -25.28 -12.64
C GLY A 45 -2.95 -24.01 -13.44
N VAL A 46 -4.21 -23.58 -13.47
CA VAL A 46 -4.65 -22.38 -14.22
C VAL A 46 -5.10 -21.23 -13.31
N ALA A 47 -4.89 -21.34 -12.00
CA ALA A 47 -5.37 -20.36 -11.03
C ALA A 47 -4.91 -18.93 -11.34
N ASN A 48 -3.66 -18.74 -11.82
CA ASN A 48 -3.16 -17.41 -12.18
C ASN A 48 -3.93 -16.82 -13.38
N ALA A 49 -4.25 -17.63 -14.39
CA ALA A 49 -5.03 -17.19 -15.54
C ALA A 49 -6.47 -16.85 -15.16
N ILE A 50 -7.07 -17.64 -14.26
CA ILE A 50 -8.39 -17.35 -13.69
C ILE A 50 -8.35 -16.04 -12.89
N GLY A 51 -7.31 -15.83 -12.07
CA GLY A 51 -7.11 -14.59 -11.32
C GLY A 51 -7.00 -13.36 -12.23
N ALA A 52 -6.27 -13.48 -13.33
CA ALA A 52 -6.17 -12.43 -14.34
C ALA A 52 -7.53 -12.16 -15.02
N ALA A 53 -8.28 -13.22 -15.38
CA ALA A 53 -9.58 -13.08 -16.03
C ALA A 53 -10.67 -12.50 -15.11
N LEU A 54 -10.60 -12.78 -13.80
CA LEU A 54 -11.51 -12.23 -12.79
C LEU A 54 -11.09 -10.84 -12.30
N SER A 55 -9.90 -10.38 -12.65
CA SER A 55 -9.40 -9.09 -12.20
C SER A 55 -10.27 -7.96 -12.75
N LYS A 56 -10.59 -7.00 -11.88
CA LYS A 56 -11.19 -5.73 -12.31
C LYS A 56 -10.09 -4.82 -12.83
N VAL A 57 -10.44 -3.92 -13.75
CA VAL A 57 -9.55 -2.82 -14.14
C VAL A 57 -9.25 -1.98 -12.91
N SER A 58 -7.98 -1.93 -12.54
CA SER A 58 -7.48 -1.13 -11.42
C SER A 58 -6.39 -0.18 -11.91
N SER A 59 -6.32 0.98 -11.27
CA SER A 59 -5.28 1.98 -11.51
C SER A 59 -4.82 2.52 -10.16
N SER A 60 -3.52 2.67 -9.99
CA SER A 60 -2.90 3.24 -8.80
C SER A 60 -2.08 4.43 -9.22
N ILE A 61 -2.43 5.62 -8.73
CA ILE A 61 -1.68 6.85 -8.98
C ILE A 61 -0.97 7.25 -7.69
N ILE A 62 0.35 7.36 -7.77
CA ILE A 62 1.22 7.77 -6.67
C ILE A 62 1.82 9.12 -7.04
N THR A 63 1.44 10.15 -6.30
CA THR A 63 1.97 11.50 -6.49
C THR A 63 2.97 11.80 -5.37
N VAL A 64 4.17 12.24 -5.76
CA VAL A 64 5.17 12.77 -4.83
C VAL A 64 5.20 14.28 -4.99
N VAL A 65 4.91 15.00 -3.91
CA VAL A 65 4.98 16.47 -3.87
C VAL A 65 6.22 16.85 -3.07
N ASN A 66 7.02 17.78 -3.59
CA ASN A 66 8.10 18.39 -2.84
C ASN A 66 7.54 19.56 -2.03
N LEU A 67 7.69 19.49 -0.71
CA LEU A 67 7.15 20.47 0.23
C LEU A 67 8.14 21.58 0.60
N LEU A 68 9.41 21.48 0.18
CA LEU A 68 10.46 22.44 0.56
C LEU A 68 10.26 23.82 -0.09
N GLU A 69 9.49 23.89 -1.18
CA GLU A 69 9.17 25.15 -1.87
C GLU A 69 7.81 25.74 -1.43
N ILE A 70 7.10 25.07 -0.52
CA ILE A 70 5.74 25.45 -0.10
C ILE A 70 5.76 25.78 1.40
N ILE A 71 5.77 27.08 1.71
CA ILE A 71 5.85 27.60 3.08
C ILE A 71 4.45 27.63 3.74
N ASP A 72 3.38 27.68 2.93
CA ASP A 72 1.99 27.78 3.40
C ASP A 72 1.29 26.40 3.46
N VAL A 73 0.76 26.08 4.64
CA VAL A 73 0.01 24.86 4.93
C VAL A 73 -1.26 24.76 4.08
N ALA A 74 -1.96 25.89 3.88
CA ALA A 74 -3.21 25.90 3.13
C ALA A 74 -2.97 25.59 1.65
N GLU A 75 -1.88 26.10 1.06
CA GLU A 75 -1.50 25.82 -0.32
C GLU A 75 -1.03 24.37 -0.49
N MET A 76 -0.31 23.82 0.49
CA MET A 76 0.10 22.42 0.51
C MET A 76 -1.09 21.45 0.54
N GLU A 77 -2.06 21.72 1.41
CA GLU A 77 -3.30 20.94 1.49
C GLU A 77 -4.10 21.04 0.20
N ARG A 78 -4.23 22.25 -0.37
CA ARG A 78 -4.93 22.49 -1.62
C ARG A 78 -4.32 21.71 -2.78
N ARG A 79 -2.99 21.74 -2.97
CA ARG A 79 -2.33 20.98 -4.04
C ARG A 79 -2.46 19.48 -3.88
N THR A 80 -2.40 19.00 -2.64
CA THR A 80 -2.62 17.57 -2.35
C THR A 80 -4.05 17.16 -2.68
N LEU A 81 -5.03 17.99 -2.32
CA LEU A 81 -6.44 17.78 -2.64
C LEU A 81 -6.73 17.86 -4.15
N ASP A 82 -6.14 18.83 -4.86
CA ASP A 82 -6.29 18.99 -6.31
C ASP A 82 -5.65 17.81 -7.07
N ALA A 83 -4.49 17.31 -6.61
CA ALA A 83 -3.89 16.10 -7.14
C ALA A 83 -4.83 14.89 -6.95
N VAL A 84 -5.43 14.72 -5.78
CA VAL A 84 -6.42 13.65 -5.52
C VAL A 84 -7.66 13.80 -6.40
N ARG A 85 -8.18 15.02 -6.59
CA ARG A 85 -9.37 15.28 -7.41
C ARG A 85 -9.15 14.98 -8.88
N SER A 86 -8.02 15.41 -9.44
CA SER A 86 -7.65 15.16 -10.84
C SER A 86 -7.58 13.67 -11.21
N ILE A 87 -7.38 12.81 -10.22
CA ILE A 87 -7.31 11.35 -10.37
C ILE A 87 -8.72 10.73 -10.34
N THR A 88 -9.66 11.35 -9.62
CA THR A 88 -11.00 10.81 -9.42
C THR A 88 -11.98 11.16 -10.54
N ASP A 89 -11.70 12.18 -11.37
CA ASP A 89 -12.54 12.58 -12.50
C ASP A 89 -12.58 11.49 -13.58
N ASP A 90 -13.59 10.62 -13.48
CA ASP A 90 -13.98 9.70 -14.54
C ASP A 90 -15.00 10.38 -15.45
N PRO A 91 -14.74 10.55 -16.76
CA PRO A 91 -15.77 11.06 -17.67
C PRO A 91 -17.00 10.15 -17.76
N ASP A 92 -16.91 8.87 -17.34
CA ASP A 92 -17.98 7.87 -17.45
C ASP A 92 -18.91 7.75 -16.22
N GLY A 93 -18.66 8.51 -15.14
CA GLY A 93 -19.58 8.61 -13.99
C GLY A 93 -19.86 7.30 -13.22
N LYS A 94 -19.12 6.22 -13.49
CA LYS A 94 -19.30 4.94 -12.79
C LYS A 94 -18.80 5.06 -11.35
N LYS A 95 -19.65 4.67 -10.40
CA LYS A 95 -19.37 4.72 -8.96
C LYS A 95 -18.10 3.90 -8.66
N LYS A 96 -17.00 4.60 -8.39
CA LYS A 96 -15.70 4.02 -8.05
C LYS A 96 -15.69 3.62 -6.57
N ASP A 97 -15.23 2.41 -6.26
CA ASP A 97 -14.76 2.07 -4.91
C ASP A 97 -13.39 2.77 -4.72
N VAL A 98 -13.43 4.10 -4.52
CA VAL A 98 -12.22 4.87 -4.27
C VAL A 98 -11.81 4.66 -2.83
N VAL A 99 -10.85 3.77 -2.60
CA VAL A 99 -10.16 3.70 -1.32
C VAL A 99 -9.07 4.77 -1.34
N VAL A 100 -9.43 5.99 -0.92
CA VAL A 100 -8.44 7.01 -0.59
C VAL A 100 -7.80 6.60 0.72
N ASN A 101 -6.56 6.09 0.65
CA ASN A 101 -5.78 5.87 1.85
C ASN A 101 -5.31 7.24 2.38
N GLU A 102 -6.13 7.91 3.19
CA GLU A 102 -5.83 9.22 3.82
C GLU A 102 -4.67 9.17 4.84
N THR A 103 -3.84 8.13 4.83
CA THR A 103 -2.84 7.91 5.86
C THR A 103 -1.51 8.53 5.46
N ARG A 104 -1.31 9.79 5.87
CA ARG A 104 0.02 10.43 6.12
C ARG A 104 -0.04 11.86 6.68
N LYS A 105 -1.21 12.40 7.00
CA LYS A 105 -1.36 13.77 7.57
C LYS A 105 -0.40 14.05 8.76
N PRO A 106 -0.25 13.17 9.77
CA PRO A 106 0.62 13.47 10.92
C PRO A 106 2.12 13.43 10.58
N PHE A 107 2.53 12.52 9.70
CA PHE A 107 3.93 12.36 9.32
C PHE A 107 4.43 13.55 8.48
N LEU A 108 3.58 14.08 7.60
CA LEU A 108 3.90 15.24 6.78
C LEU A 108 4.02 16.53 7.60
N ILE A 109 3.18 16.71 8.62
CA ILE A 109 3.29 17.84 9.56
C ILE A 109 4.62 17.79 10.29
N LYS A 110 4.99 16.62 10.82
CA LYS A 110 6.26 16.44 11.54
C LYS A 110 7.48 16.69 10.64
N ALA A 111 7.50 16.13 9.43
CA ALA A 111 8.61 16.33 8.49
C ALA A 111 8.76 17.79 8.05
N ARG A 112 7.65 18.52 7.91
CA ARG A 112 7.65 19.95 7.62
C ARG A 112 8.22 20.75 8.80
N ASP A 113 7.76 20.48 10.02
CA ASP A 113 8.20 21.23 11.20
C ASP A 113 9.71 21.04 11.44
N GLU A 114 10.22 19.81 11.25
CA GLU A 114 11.66 19.51 11.27
C GLU A 114 12.43 20.27 10.18
N ALA A 115 11.88 20.34 8.95
CA ALA A 115 12.50 21.09 7.86
C ALA A 115 12.52 22.61 8.12
N ILE A 116 11.44 23.17 8.65
CA ILE A 116 11.34 24.60 9.02
C ILE A 116 12.35 24.92 10.13
N GLU A 117 12.52 24.03 11.10
CA GLU A 117 13.47 24.21 12.20
C GLU A 117 14.93 24.20 11.70
N ASP A 118 15.28 23.29 10.78
CA ASP A 118 16.60 23.25 10.14
C ASP A 118 16.89 24.52 9.33
N VAL A 119 15.92 24.99 8.54
CA VAL A 119 16.05 26.26 7.79
C VAL A 119 16.20 27.45 8.74
N CYS A 120 15.39 27.53 9.79
CA CYS A 120 15.50 28.58 10.82
C CYS A 120 16.87 28.57 11.50
N CYS A 121 17.41 27.39 11.82
CA CYS A 121 18.73 27.23 12.42
C CYS A 121 19.83 27.75 11.48
N LYS A 122 19.79 27.36 10.21
CA LYS A 122 20.74 27.81 9.18
C LYS A 122 20.70 29.32 8.97
N VAL A 123 19.51 29.92 8.89
CA VAL A 123 19.35 31.37 8.75
C VAL A 123 19.87 32.10 9.98
N LYS A 124 19.54 31.64 11.21
CA LYS A 124 20.08 32.24 12.45
C LYS A 124 21.60 32.21 12.48
N ILE A 125 22.22 31.09 12.11
CA ILE A 125 23.68 30.98 12.06
C ILE A 125 24.28 31.93 11.02
N ALA A 126 23.63 32.07 9.86
CA ALA A 126 24.09 32.98 8.79
C ALA A 126 23.96 34.46 9.18
N VAL A 127 22.89 34.84 9.88
CA VAL A 127 22.64 36.23 10.32
C VAL A 127 23.50 36.62 11.53
N ILE A 128 23.75 35.70 12.46
CA ILE A 128 24.58 35.96 13.67
C ILE A 128 26.09 35.98 13.34
N LYS A 129 26.51 35.40 12.21
CA LYS A 129 27.91 35.41 11.75
C LYS A 129 28.25 36.56 10.79
N GLN A 130 27.34 37.51 10.55
CA GLN A 130 27.62 38.82 9.96
C GLN A 130 27.91 39.84 11.07
#